data_AF-A0A401H7X4-F1
#
_entry.id   AF-A0A401H7X4-F1
#
_cell.length_a   1.000
_cell.length_b   1.000
_cell.length_c   1.000
_cell.angle_alpha   90.00
_cell.angle_beta   90.00
_cell.angle_gamma   90.00
#
_symmetry.space_group_name_H-M   'P 1'
#
loop_
_entity.id
_entity.type
_entity.pdbx_description
1 polymer ?
#
loop_
_entity_poly.entity_id
_entity_poly.type
_entity_poly.pdbx_seq_one_letter_code
_entity_poly.pdbx_strand_id
1 'polypeptide(L)'
;MEALATVRQARFKLKVYKSRLRMLESEDAERLASRLEYIDYVLEAVGLRLETILALQPSIEAVEDLMKLPYELVKQVAKQAQDLPPDITSLLTALEQSLASAIPEDTLIELGPGPETLSPQARDILREAEKRAGEAASKRVGEQQGMQ
;
A
#
# COMPACT_ATOMS: atom_id res chain seq x y z
N MET A 1 -6.78 -0.67 13.13
CA MET A 1 -7.79 0.33 12.69
C MET A 1 -7.16 1.68 12.37
N GLU A 2 -6.27 2.18 13.23
CA GLU A 2 -5.57 3.46 13.03
C GLU A 2 -4.76 3.51 11.72
N ALA A 3 -3.92 2.51 11.44
CA ALA A 3 -3.15 2.45 10.19
C ALA A 3 -4.01 2.55 8.93
N LEU A 4 -5.16 1.86 8.86
CA LEU A 4 -6.06 1.94 7.72
C LEU A 4 -6.69 3.35 7.58
N ALA A 5 -7.05 3.99 8.68
CA ALA A 5 -7.54 5.37 8.66
C ALA A 5 -6.46 6.33 8.15
N THR A 6 -5.22 6.17 8.60
CA THR A 6 -4.05 6.93 8.15
C THR A 6 -3.82 6.76 6.65
N VAL A 7 -3.88 5.52 6.12
CA VAL A 7 -3.78 5.25 4.68
C VAL A 7 -4.88 5.96 3.90
N ARG A 8 -6.14 5.87 4.34
CA ARG A 8 -7.28 6.53 3.67
C ARG A 8 -7.12 8.05 3.65
N GLN A 9 -6.71 8.64 4.77
CA GLN A 9 -6.44 10.07 4.86
C GLN A 9 -5.29 10.49 3.94
N ALA A 10 -4.23 9.69 3.88
CA ALA A 10 -3.08 9.90 3.01
C ALA A 10 -3.47 9.93 1.53
N ARG A 11 -4.22 8.92 1.08
CA ARG A 11 -4.74 8.86 -0.29
C ARG A 11 -5.63 10.05 -0.65
N PHE A 12 -6.51 10.46 0.26
CA PHE A 12 -7.35 11.64 0.04
C PHE A 12 -6.51 12.91 -0.17
N LYS A 13 -5.52 13.14 0.69
CA LYS A 13 -4.61 14.30 0.56
C LYS A 13 -3.82 14.27 -0.75
N LEU A 14 -3.27 13.11 -1.13
CA LEU A 14 -2.56 12.95 -2.40
C LEU A 14 -3.45 13.26 -3.61
N LYS A 15 -4.71 12.83 -3.59
CA LYS A 15 -5.68 13.13 -4.65
C LYS A 15 -5.91 14.64 -4.80
N VAL A 16 -6.05 15.36 -3.68
CA VAL A 16 -6.20 16.83 -3.67
C VAL A 16 -4.94 17.50 -4.24
N TYR A 17 -3.76 17.06 -3.83
CA TYR A 17 -2.49 17.59 -4.36
C TYR A 17 -2.32 17.35 -5.85
N LYS A 18 -2.57 16.12 -6.31
CA LYS A 18 -2.51 15.77 -7.74
C LYS A 18 -3.45 16.64 -8.57
N SER A 19 -4.67 16.89 -8.07
CA SER A 19 -5.62 17.78 -8.74
C SER A 19 -5.08 19.20 -8.89
N ARG A 20 -4.41 19.74 -7.86
CA ARG A 20 -3.82 21.08 -7.91
C ARG A 20 -2.63 21.16 -8.86
N LEU A 21 -1.78 20.14 -8.87
CA LEU A 21 -0.62 20.07 -9.78
C LEU A 21 -1.05 20.05 -11.25
N ARG A 22 -2.09 19.28 -11.58
CA ARG A 22 -2.62 19.23 -12.96
C ARG A 22 -3.16 20.57 -13.45
N MET A 23 -3.47 21.53 -12.57
CA MET A 23 -3.90 22.88 -12.96
C MET A 23 -2.75 23.83 -13.27
N LEU A 24 -1.50 23.46 -12.96
CA LEU A 24 -0.34 24.33 -13.17
C LEU A 24 0.25 24.22 -14.58
N GLU A 25 -0.21 23.25 -15.40
CA GLU A 25 0.16 23.04 -16.81
C GLU A 25 1.67 23.17 -17.09
N SER A 26 2.51 22.64 -16.18
CA SER A 26 3.97 22.64 -16.32
C SER A 26 4.54 21.23 -16.29
N GLU A 27 5.66 21.01 -17.01
CA GLU A 27 6.32 19.71 -17.09
C GLU A 27 6.75 19.18 -15.70
N ASP A 28 7.23 20.08 -14.82
CA ASP A 28 7.58 19.71 -13.44
C ASP A 28 6.35 19.28 -12.63
N ALA A 29 5.21 19.93 -12.84
CA ALA A 29 3.96 19.56 -12.19
C ALA A 29 3.42 18.21 -12.69
N GLU A 30 3.58 17.89 -13.97
CA GLU A 30 3.23 16.58 -14.54
C GLU A 30 4.14 15.46 -14.02
N ARG A 31 5.45 15.70 -13.96
CA ARG A 31 6.42 14.76 -13.37
C ARG A 31 6.09 14.48 -11.90
N LEU A 32 5.80 15.53 -11.13
CA LEU A 32 5.39 15.39 -9.73
C LEU A 32 4.05 14.66 -9.60
N ALA A 33 3.05 15.00 -10.42
CA ALA A 33 1.75 14.33 -10.43
C ALA A 33 1.87 12.82 -10.72
N SER A 34 2.76 12.43 -11.64
CA SER A 34 3.04 11.03 -11.97
C SER A 34 3.69 10.29 -10.79
N ARG A 35 4.61 10.94 -10.07
CA ARG A 35 5.18 10.39 -8.83
C ARG A 35 4.11 10.21 -7.75
N LEU A 36 3.23 11.20 -7.56
CA LEU A 36 2.12 11.09 -6.60
C LEU A 36 1.12 9.98 -6.97
N GLU A 37 0.94 9.71 -8.26
CA GLU A 37 0.09 8.62 -8.76
C GLU A 37 0.67 7.24 -8.43
N TYR A 38 1.98 7.06 -8.58
CA TYR A 38 2.66 5.85 -8.13
C TYR A 38 2.50 5.64 -6.61
N ILE A 39 2.64 6.71 -5.83
CA ILE A 39 2.46 6.65 -4.37
C ILE A 39 1.02 6.27 -4.02
N ASP A 40 0.02 6.89 -4.65
CA ASP A 40 -1.39 6.56 -4.42
C ASP A 40 -1.70 5.09 -4.76
N TYR A 41 -1.10 4.55 -5.83
CA TYR A 41 -1.20 3.13 -6.19
C TYR A 41 -0.63 2.21 -5.10
N VAL A 42 0.54 2.54 -4.54
CA VAL A 42 1.12 1.76 -3.43
C VAL A 42 0.21 1.83 -2.20
N LEU A 43 -0.28 3.02 -1.86
CA LEU A 43 -1.18 3.20 -0.71
C LEU A 43 -2.52 2.50 -0.89
N GLU A 44 -3.02 2.38 -2.11
CA GLU A 44 -4.20 1.58 -2.44
C GLU A 44 -3.98 0.10 -2.12
N ALA A 45 -2.87 -0.47 -2.61
CA ALA A 45 -2.51 -1.86 -2.36
C ALA A 45 -2.34 -2.14 -0.86
N VAL A 46 -1.71 -1.20 -0.13
CA VAL A 46 -1.57 -1.25 1.33
C VAL A 46 -2.95 -1.22 2.00
N GLY A 47 -3.83 -0.29 1.60
CA GLY A 47 -5.17 -0.16 2.16
C GLY A 47 -6.00 -1.43 2.00
N LEU A 48 -6.02 -2.02 0.81
CA LEU A 48 -6.71 -3.28 0.52
C LEU A 48 -6.19 -4.44 1.39
N ARG A 49 -4.88 -4.48 1.62
CA ARG A 49 -4.26 -5.51 2.45
C ARG A 49 -4.64 -5.36 3.92
N LEU A 50 -4.64 -4.13 4.44
CA LEU A 50 -5.12 -3.84 5.79
C LEU A 50 -6.61 -4.18 5.97
N GLU A 51 -7.44 -3.87 4.98
CA GLU A 51 -8.86 -4.25 4.97
C GLU A 51 -9.04 -5.77 5.01
N THR A 52 -8.24 -6.49 4.23
CA THR A 52 -8.24 -7.96 4.20
C THR A 52 -7.86 -8.55 5.56
N ILE A 53 -6.80 -8.04 6.20
CA ILE A 53 -6.38 -8.47 7.54
C ILE A 53 -7.49 -8.24 8.56
N LEU A 54 -8.12 -7.06 8.54
CA LEU A 54 -9.23 -6.74 9.45
C LEU A 54 -10.46 -7.64 9.21
N ALA A 55 -10.78 -7.95 7.96
CA ALA A 55 -11.93 -8.76 7.60
C ALA A 55 -11.75 -10.24 7.95
N LEU A 56 -10.54 -10.78 7.76
CA LEU A 56 -10.25 -12.19 7.99
C LEU A 56 -9.89 -12.51 9.44
N GLN A 57 -9.54 -11.51 10.24
CA GLN A 57 -9.12 -11.66 11.65
C GLN A 57 -8.13 -12.83 11.84
N PRO A 58 -6.97 -12.83 11.15
CA PRO A 58 -6.02 -13.92 11.24
C PRO A 58 -5.40 -14.02 12.63
N SER A 59 -4.70 -15.13 12.90
CA SER A 59 -3.88 -15.26 14.11
C SER A 59 -2.84 -14.15 14.20
N ILE A 60 -2.34 -13.87 15.39
CA ILE A 60 -1.34 -12.82 15.63
C ILE A 60 -0.11 -13.04 14.74
N GLU A 61 0.42 -14.26 14.70
CA GLU A 61 1.56 -14.64 13.85
C GLU A 61 1.30 -14.34 12.35
N ALA A 62 0.10 -14.64 11.86
CA ALA A 62 -0.26 -14.33 10.48
C ALA A 62 -0.50 -12.83 10.25
N VAL A 63 -0.99 -12.07 11.23
CA VAL A 63 -1.06 -10.61 11.16
C VAL A 63 0.34 -10.04 10.99
N GLU A 64 1.31 -10.48 11.80
CA GLU A 64 2.70 -10.01 11.73
C GLU A 64 3.28 -10.19 10.34
N ASP A 65 3.18 -11.41 9.80
CA ASP A 65 3.67 -11.74 8.46
C ASP A 65 2.98 -10.93 7.35
N LEU A 66 1.66 -10.76 7.46
CA LEU A 66 0.87 -10.03 6.47
C LEU A 66 1.12 -8.51 6.51
N MET A 67 1.55 -7.97 7.66
CA MET A 67 1.84 -6.55 7.89
C MET A 67 3.26 -6.13 7.46
N LYS A 68 4.23 -7.06 7.43
CA LYS A 68 5.63 -6.78 6.99
C LYS A 68 5.70 -6.15 5.59
N LEU A 69 4.96 -6.70 4.62
CA LEU A 69 4.99 -6.20 3.24
C LEU A 69 4.39 -4.77 3.11
N PRO A 70 3.18 -4.47 3.64
CA PRO A 70 2.67 -3.10 3.71
C PRO A 70 3.67 -2.10 4.29
N TYR A 71 4.32 -2.47 5.39
CA TYR A 71 5.31 -1.62 6.05
C TYR A 71 6.54 -1.36 5.16
N GLU A 72 7.14 -2.40 4.59
CA GLU A 72 8.32 -2.24 3.72
C GLU A 72 8.01 -1.43 2.45
N LEU A 73 6.83 -1.60 1.86
CA LEU A 73 6.40 -0.78 0.71
C LEU A 73 6.31 0.70 1.09
N VAL A 74 5.68 1.03 2.22
CA VAL A 74 5.57 2.43 2.67
C VAL A 74 6.93 3.01 3.03
N LYS A 75 7.80 2.25 3.71
CA LYS A 75 9.15 2.65 4.06
C LYS A 75 10.01 2.93 2.81
N GLN A 76 9.89 2.11 1.77
CA GLN A 76 10.57 2.37 0.50
C GLN A 76 10.06 3.64 -0.17
N VAL A 77 8.74 3.84 -0.20
CA VAL A 77 8.12 5.06 -0.75
C VAL A 77 8.52 6.31 0.03
N ALA A 78 8.54 6.25 1.37
CA ALA A 78 8.96 7.35 2.23
C ALA A 78 10.43 7.73 1.99
N LYS A 79 11.32 6.75 1.79
CA LYS A 79 12.72 7.00 1.40
C LYS A 79 12.85 7.67 0.03
N GLN A 80 12.01 7.29 -0.93
CA GLN A 80 11.99 7.88 -2.28
C GLN A 80 11.27 9.25 -2.33
N ALA A 81 10.65 9.65 -1.23
CA ALA A 81 9.88 10.88 -1.11
C ALA A 81 10.68 12.09 -0.61
N GLN A 82 12.01 11.97 -0.42
CA GLN A 82 12.83 13.08 0.12
C GLN A 82 12.74 14.36 -0.71
N ASP A 83 12.53 14.25 -2.03
CA ASP A 83 12.38 15.38 -2.96
C ASP A 83 10.92 15.78 -3.20
N LEU A 84 9.96 15.27 -2.41
CA LEU A 84 8.56 15.67 -2.48
C LEU A 84 8.27 16.88 -1.57
N PRO A 85 7.14 17.59 -1.80
CA PRO A 85 6.71 18.63 -0.90
C PRO A 85 6.71 18.17 0.58
N PRO A 86 7.13 19.01 1.54
CA PRO A 86 7.34 18.61 2.93
C PRO A 86 6.12 17.98 3.60
N ASP A 87 4.93 18.41 3.22
CA ASP A 87 3.67 17.91 3.73
C ASP A 87 3.33 16.50 3.22
N ILE A 88 3.76 16.15 1.99
CA ILE A 88 3.68 14.77 1.47
C ILE A 88 4.70 13.88 2.18
N THR A 89 5.92 14.37 2.38
CA THR A 89 6.96 13.63 3.11
C THR A 89 6.51 13.36 4.55
N SER A 90 5.99 14.37 5.26
CA SER A 90 5.47 14.22 6.63
C SER A 90 4.34 13.20 6.71
N LEU A 91 3.47 13.17 5.70
CA LEU A 91 2.36 12.24 5.61
C LEU A 91 2.82 10.78 5.43
N LEU A 92 3.82 10.56 4.58
CA LEU A 92 4.41 9.24 4.37
C LEU A 92 5.15 8.76 5.62
N THR A 93 5.87 9.66 6.31
CA THR A 93 6.52 9.35 7.59
C THR A 93 5.51 8.98 8.68
N ALA A 94 4.40 9.73 8.80
CA ALA A 94 3.35 9.41 9.76
C ALA A 94 2.71 8.05 9.46
N LEU A 95 2.55 7.70 8.17
CA LEU A 95 2.04 6.40 7.78
C LEU A 95 3.03 5.27 8.11
N GLU A 96 4.33 5.46 7.83
CA GLU A 96 5.38 4.51 8.19
C GLU A 96 5.36 4.21 9.70
N GLN A 97 5.26 5.24 10.54
CA GLN A 97 5.17 5.11 12.00
C GLN A 97 3.89 4.39 12.44
N SER A 98 2.75 4.71 11.80
CA SER A 98 1.47 4.06 12.10
C SER A 98 1.46 2.57 11.71
N LEU A 99 2.19 2.19 10.66
CA LEU A 99 2.38 0.79 10.29
C LEU A 99 3.38 0.09 11.22
N ALA A 100 4.49 0.74 11.57
CA ALA A 100 5.49 0.20 12.48
C ALA A 100 4.88 -0.13 13.86
N SER A 101 4.06 0.78 14.41
CA SER A 101 3.36 0.55 15.69
C SER A 101 2.29 -0.54 15.63
N ALA A 102 1.87 -0.95 14.43
CA ALA A 102 0.93 -2.06 14.23
C ALA A 102 1.66 -3.43 14.09
N ILE A 103 2.99 -3.44 14.03
CA ILE A 103 3.82 -4.64 14.03
C ILE A 103 4.45 -4.77 15.44
N PRO A 104 4.44 -5.95 16.08
CA PRO A 104 5.14 -6.16 17.35
C PRO A 104 6.63 -5.84 17.23
N GLU A 105 7.20 -5.21 18.27
CA GLU A 105 8.57 -4.69 18.25
C GLU A 105 9.64 -5.78 18.02
N ASP A 106 9.37 -7.01 18.45
CA ASP A 106 10.30 -8.15 18.33
C ASP A 106 10.40 -8.71 16.90
N THR A 107 9.47 -8.37 16.01
CA THR A 107 9.38 -8.97 14.67
C THR A 107 10.10 -8.17 13.56
N LEU A 108 10.59 -6.96 13.86
CA LEU A 108 11.22 -6.06 12.88
C LEU A 108 12.68 -6.40 12.55
N ILE A 109 13.28 -7.36 13.27
CA ILE A 109 14.72 -7.63 13.25
C ILE A 109 15.09 -8.72 12.22
N GLU A 110 14.18 -9.62 11.85
CA GLU A 110 14.47 -10.70 10.91
C GLU A 110 13.91 -10.40 9.51
N LEU A 111 14.78 -9.88 8.64
CA LEU A 111 14.53 -9.75 7.21
C LEU A 111 15.28 -10.84 6.43
N GLY A 112 14.52 -11.85 6.02
CA GLY A 112 14.87 -12.88 5.02
C GLY A 112 13.63 -13.72 4.62
N PRO A 113 13.63 -14.45 3.50
CA PRO A 113 13.09 -14.00 2.22
C PRO A 113 12.00 -14.93 1.61
N GLY A 114 11.10 -14.36 0.80
CA GLY A 114 10.16 -15.14 -0.04
C GLY A 114 8.97 -15.78 0.68
N PRO A 115 7.95 -16.27 -0.06
CA PRO A 115 6.72 -16.83 0.51
C PRO A 115 6.93 -18.05 1.42
N GLU A 116 8.13 -18.63 1.39
CA GLU A 116 8.61 -19.78 2.18
C GLU A 116 8.79 -19.47 3.69
N THR A 117 8.87 -18.19 4.08
CA THR A 117 9.07 -17.79 5.49
C THR A 117 7.78 -17.35 6.20
N LEU A 118 6.66 -17.31 5.48
CA LEU A 118 5.35 -16.92 6.02
C LEU A 118 4.73 -18.08 6.81
N SER A 119 3.99 -17.77 7.87
CA SER A 119 3.12 -18.71 8.56
C SER A 119 2.09 -19.35 7.60
N PRO A 120 1.64 -20.60 7.85
CA PRO A 120 0.72 -21.29 6.95
C PRO A 120 -0.57 -20.49 6.67
N GLN A 121 -1.15 -19.86 7.69
CA GLN A 121 -2.35 -19.05 7.54
C GLN A 121 -2.09 -17.79 6.68
N ALA A 122 -0.93 -17.15 6.83
CA ALA A 122 -0.56 -16.02 5.97
C ALA A 122 -0.42 -16.46 4.50
N ARG A 123 0.19 -17.63 4.22
CA ARG A 123 0.29 -18.17 2.86
C ARG A 123 -1.07 -18.45 2.23
N ASP A 124 -1.99 -19.06 2.99
CA ASP A 124 -3.31 -19.39 2.49
C ASP A 124 -4.13 -18.12 2.18
N ILE A 125 -4.03 -17.10 3.05
CA ILE A 125 -4.64 -15.79 2.82
C ILE A 125 -4.10 -15.14 1.54
N LEU A 126 -2.79 -15.18 1.33
CA LEU A 126 -2.18 -14.61 0.12
C LEU A 126 -2.56 -15.36 -1.14
N ARG A 127 -2.54 -16.70 -1.10
CA ARG A 127 -2.93 -17.53 -2.24
C ARG A 127 -4.37 -17.25 -2.66
N GLU A 128 -5.29 -17.13 -1.70
CA GLU A 128 -6.70 -16.83 -1.99
C GLU A 128 -6.87 -15.38 -2.50
N ALA A 129 -6.13 -14.42 -1.95
CA ALA A 129 -6.14 -13.04 -2.43
C ALA A 129 -5.61 -12.93 -3.87
N GLU A 130 -4.51 -13.62 -4.20
CA GLU A 130 -3.92 -13.69 -5.55
C GLU A 130 -4.88 -14.35 -6.54
N LYS A 131 -5.52 -15.45 -6.14
CA LYS A 131 -6.54 -16.11 -6.97
C LYS A 131 -7.69 -15.16 -7.31
N ARG A 132 -8.25 -14.45 -6.31
CA ARG A 132 -9.32 -13.47 -6.54
C ARG A 132 -8.87 -12.29 -7.39
N ALA A 133 -7.64 -11.81 -7.21
CA ALA A 133 -7.06 -10.76 -8.03
C ALA A 133 -6.89 -11.21 -9.49
N GLY A 134 -6.44 -12.44 -9.71
CA GLY A 134 -6.31 -13.06 -11.04
C GLY A 134 -7.67 -13.25 -11.73
N GLU A 135 -8.69 -13.68 -10.99
CA GLU A 135 -10.07 -13.77 -11.50
C GLU A 135 -10.64 -12.39 -11.86
N ALA A 136 -10.42 -11.37 -11.02
CA ALA A 136 -10.87 -10.00 -11.28
C ALA A 136 -10.12 -9.34 -12.45
N ALA A 137 -8.82 -9.63 -12.61
CA ALA A 137 -8.04 -9.17 -13.77
C ALA A 137 -8.51 -9.86 -15.06
N SER A 138 -8.76 -11.17 -15.01
CA SER A 138 -9.26 -11.95 -16.16
C SER A 138 -10.65 -11.47 -16.60
N LYS A 139 -11.54 -11.15 -15.66
CA LYS A 139 -12.85 -10.55 -15.97
C LYS A 139 -12.72 -9.19 -16.66
N ARG A 140 -11.85 -8.29 -16.15
CA ARG A 140 -11.61 -6.98 -16.76
C ARG A 140 -11.05 -7.07 -18.18
N VAL A 141 -10.15 -8.03 -18.44
CA VAL A 141 -9.60 -8.27 -19.79
C VAL A 141 -10.66 -8.86 -20.73
N GLY A 142 -11.48 -9.79 -20.25
CA GLY A 142 -12.61 -10.34 -21.02
C GLY A 142 -13.69 -9.30 -21.36
N GLU A 143 -13.98 -8.38 -20.44
CA GLU A 143 -14.90 -7.26 -20.65
C GLU A 143 -14.34 -6.21 -21.63
N GLN A 144 -13.03 -5.97 -21.62
CA GLN A 144 -12.37 -5.09 -22.59
C GLN A 144 -12.30 -5.69 -24.01
N GLN A 145 -12.24 -7.02 -24.15
CA GLN A 145 -12.27 -7.71 -25.44
C GLN A 145 -13.70 -7.88 -26.01
N GLY A 146 -14.73 -7.81 -25.16
CA GLY A 146 -16.14 -7.86 -25.59
C GLY A 146 -16.72 -6.52 -26.07
N MET A 147 -15.94 -5.43 -26.03
CA MET A 147 -16.34 -4.10 -26.53
C MET A 147 -15.60 -3.68 -27.80
N GLN A 148 -14.94 -4.60 -28.52
CA GLN A 148 -14.33 -4.35 -29.83
C GLN A 148 -15.22 -4.86 -30.97
#